data_AF-A0A9E6TTA6-F1
#
_entry.id   AF-A0A9E6TTA6-F1
#
_cell.length_a   1.000
_cell.length_b   1.000
_cell.length_c   1.000
_cell.angle_alpha   90.00
_cell.angle_beta   90.00
_cell.angle_gamma   90.00
#
_symmetry.space_group_name_H-M   'P 1'
#
loop_
_entity.id
_entity.type
_entity.pdbx_description
1 polymer ?
#
loop_
_entity_poly.entity_id
_entity_poly.type
_entity_poly.pdbx_seq_one_letter_code
_entity_poly.pdbx_strand_id
1 'polypeptide(L)'
;MDRDLQKTARYFGTTRPKLIELMREKGLLTEKNLPAFPVRDREYLRVKDSSWYHECFGMQYSQSTRIRQAGIPWLAKQLGLELPAVPADRRDVA
;
A
#
# COMPACT_ATOMS: atom_id res chain seq x y z
N MET A 1 -7.92 -7.89 4.67
CA MET A 1 -6.82 -7.29 5.45
C MET A 1 -6.07 -6.33 4.52
N ASP A 2 -5.81 -5.09 4.94
CA ASP A 2 -5.17 -4.09 4.08
C ASP A 2 -3.65 -4.05 4.29
N ARG A 3 -2.90 -3.90 3.20
CA ARG A 3 -1.43 -3.85 3.22
C ARG A 3 -0.97 -2.39 3.28
N ASP A 4 0.12 -2.10 3.98
CA ASP A 4 0.84 -0.83 3.78
C ASP A 4 1.72 -0.90 2.53
N LEU A 5 2.29 0.25 2.16
CA LEU A 5 3.24 0.38 1.05
C LEU A 5 4.44 -0.56 1.19
N GLN A 6 4.93 -0.84 2.41
CA GLN A 6 6.09 -1.71 2.59
C GLN A 6 5.75 -3.18 2.31
N LYS A 7 4.63 -3.67 2.85
CA LYS A 7 4.13 -5.02 2.58
C LYS A 7 3.76 -5.20 1.11
N THR A 8 3.19 -4.16 0.50
CA THR A 8 2.82 -4.18 -0.92
C THR A 8 4.04 -4.22 -1.83
N ALA A 9 5.09 -3.44 -1.51
CA ALA A 9 6.34 -3.49 -2.25
C ALA A 9 6.99 -4.88 -2.18
N ARG A 10 7.04 -5.47 -0.99
CA ARG A 10 7.54 -6.85 -0.81
C ARG A 10 6.72 -7.86 -1.62
N TYR A 11 5.39 -7.69 -1.67
CA TYR A 11 4.51 -8.56 -2.46
C TYR A 11 4.84 -8.48 -3.96
N PHE A 12 5.14 -7.30 -4.49
CA PHE A 12 5.57 -7.13 -5.89
C PHE A 12 7.06 -7.40 -6.14
N GLY A 13 7.81 -7.93 -5.16
CA GLY A 13 9.25 -8.17 -5.32
C GLY A 13 10.09 -6.89 -5.50
N THR A 14 9.61 -5.75 -5.01
CA THR A 14 10.28 -4.44 -5.12
C THR A 14 10.55 -3.81 -3.75
N THR A 15 11.16 -2.63 -3.73
CA THR A 15 11.41 -1.85 -2.51
C THR A 15 10.34 -0.78 -2.30
N ARG A 16 10.14 -0.38 -1.04
CA ARG A 16 9.17 0.67 -0.70
C ARG A 16 9.45 2.01 -1.42
N PRO A 17 10.70 2.53 -1.48
CA PRO A 17 10.98 3.76 -2.22
C PRO A 17 10.63 3.65 -3.71
N LYS A 18 11.02 2.55 -4.35
CA LYS A 18 10.72 2.30 -5.78
C LYS A 18 9.22 2.22 -6.05
N LEU A 19 8.46 1.57 -5.18
CA LEU A 19 7.00 1.53 -5.30
C LEU A 19 6.38 2.95 -5.16
N ILE A 20 6.86 3.74 -4.20
CA ILE A 20 6.37 5.11 -3.99
C ILE A 20 6.65 5.99 -5.21
N GLU A 21 7.85 5.90 -5.77
CA GLU A 21 8.26 6.61 -6.98
C GLU A 21 7.29 6.31 -8.13
N LEU A 22 7.12 5.02 -8.48
CA LEU A 22 6.20 4.58 -9.53
C LEU A 22 4.76 5.07 -9.31
N MET A 23 4.27 5.00 -8.06
CA MET A 23 2.92 5.47 -7.72
C MET A 23 2.79 6.99 -7.85
N ARG A 24 3.84 7.76 -7.52
CA ARG A 24 3.85 9.23 -7.69
C ARG A 24 3.94 9.63 -9.16
N GLU A 25 4.77 8.95 -9.94
CA GLU A 25 4.87 9.16 -11.40
C GLU A 25 3.53 8.94 -12.10
N LYS A 26 2.74 7.97 -11.63
CA LYS A 26 1.37 7.72 -12.11
C LYS A 26 0.30 8.62 -11.50
N GLY A 27 0.67 9.57 -10.63
CA GLY A 27 -0.26 10.48 -9.96
C GLY A 27 -1.22 9.79 -8.99
N LEU A 28 -0.88 8.60 -8.48
CA LEU A 28 -1.69 7.86 -7.51
C LEU A 28 -1.45 8.35 -6.08
N LEU A 29 -0.26 8.89 -5.80
CA LEU A 29 0.13 9.42 -4.50
C LEU A 29 0.53 10.90 -4.60
N THR A 30 0.26 11.62 -3.51
CA THR A 30 0.78 12.97 -3.28
C THR A 30 2.22 12.94 -2.74
N GLU A 31 2.83 14.11 -2.62
CA GLU A 31 4.15 14.28 -1.99
C GLU A 31 4.20 13.80 -0.53
N LYS A 32 3.04 13.74 0.14
CA LYS A 32 2.89 13.19 1.50
C LYS A 32 2.67 11.67 1.52
N ASN A 33 2.76 10.99 0.37
CA ASN A 33 2.46 9.55 0.21
C ASN A 33 1.02 9.18 0.59
N LEU A 34 0.08 10.09 0.37
CA LEU A 34 -1.36 9.87 0.55
C LEU A 34 -2.03 9.69 -0.82
N PRO A 35 -3.18 8.99 -0.92
CA PRO A 35 -3.89 8.83 -2.20
C PRO A 35 -4.24 10.21 -2.79
N ALA A 36 -3.89 10.44 -4.05
CA ALA A 36 -4.19 11.71 -4.72
C ALA A 36 -5.69 11.89 -4.97
N PHE A 37 -6.42 10.80 -5.20
CA PHE A 37 -7.87 10.80 -5.44
C PHE A 37 -8.59 9.86 -4.45
N PRO A 38 -8.72 10.26 -3.16
CA PRO A 38 -9.22 9.38 -2.11
C PRO A 38 -10.68 8.94 -2.30
N VAL A 39 -11.49 9.68 -3.05
CA VAL A 39 -12.88 9.31 -3.37
C VAL A 39 -12.95 8.38 -4.58
N ARG A 40 -12.25 8.73 -5.67
CA ARG A 40 -12.23 7.95 -6.92
C ARG A 40 -11.61 6.57 -6.71
N ASP A 41 -10.49 6.51 -6.00
CA ASP A 41 -9.68 5.31 -5.85
C ASP A 41 -9.96 4.59 -4.51
N ARG A 42 -11.06 4.95 -3.81
CA ARG A 42 -11.40 4.47 -2.46
C ARG A 42 -11.50 2.95 -2.31
N GLU A 43 -11.82 2.28 -3.42
CA GLU A 43 -11.97 0.82 -3.51
C GLU A 43 -10.62 0.09 -3.52
N TYR A 44 -9.55 0.82 -3.84
CA TYR A 44 -8.20 0.28 -4.00
C TYR A 44 -7.25 0.82 -2.94
N LEU A 45 -7.33 2.12 -2.67
CA LEU A 45 -6.48 2.85 -1.75
C LEU A 45 -7.33 3.49 -0.66
N ARG A 46 -6.77 3.56 0.55
CA ARG A 46 -7.36 4.34 1.65
C ARG A 46 -6.28 5.00 2.47
N VAL A 47 -6.66 6.09 3.14
CA VAL A 47 -5.87 6.65 4.24
C VAL A 47 -6.18 5.81 5.50
N LYS A 48 -5.14 5.51 6.27
CA LYS A 48 -5.26 5.02 7.63
C LYS A 48 -4.65 6.05 8.56
N ASP A 49 -5.51 6.61 9.40
CA ASP A 49 -5.13 7.38 10.57
C ASP A 49 -4.67 6.43 11.67
N SER A 50 -3.58 6.81 12.34
CA SER A 50 -3.08 6.16 13.53
C SER A 50 -2.69 7.22 14.53
N SER A 51 -2.88 6.92 15.81
CA SER A 51 -2.43 7.76 16.90
C SER A 51 -1.43 7.01 17.76
N TRP A 52 -0.52 7.75 18.40
CA TRP A 52 0.49 7.23 19.30
C TRP A 52 0.86 8.30 20.32
N TYR A 53 1.24 7.90 21.53
CA TYR A 53 1.58 8.84 22.58
C TYR A 53 3.07 9.20 22.54
N HIS A 54 3.40 10.49 22.55
CA HIS A 54 4.75 11.02 22.70
C HIS A 54 4.90 11.71 24.07
N GLU A 55 5.99 11.42 24.77
CA GLU A 55 6.21 11.83 26.17
C GLU A 55 6.14 13.35 26.37
N CYS A 56 6.80 14.12 25.49
CA CYS A 56 6.83 15.59 25.58
C CYS A 56 5.64 16.29 24.90
N PHE A 57 4.97 15.63 23.95
CA PHE A 57 4.02 16.28 23.03
C PHE A 57 2.61 15.69 23.11
N GLY A 58 2.37 14.75 24.02
CA GLY A 58 1.09 14.08 24.19
C GLY A 58 0.69 13.21 22.99
N MET A 59 -0.62 13.11 22.74
CA MET A 59 -1.16 12.30 21.65
C MET A 59 -0.77 12.87 20.28
N GLN A 60 -0.09 12.07 19.48
CA GLN A 60 0.31 12.36 18.11
C GLN A 60 -0.54 11.58 17.13
N TYR A 61 -0.66 12.11 15.92
CA TYR A 61 -1.47 11.55 14.84
C TYR A 61 -0.63 11.41 13.57
N SER A 62 -0.82 10.33 12.84
CA SER A 62 -0.13 10.06 11.59
C SER A 62 -1.07 9.42 10.59
N GLN A 63 -0.81 9.69 9.31
CA GLN A 63 -1.56 9.14 8.19
C GLN A 63 -0.66 8.27 7.33
N SER A 64 -1.21 7.18 6.83
CA SER A 64 -0.51 6.27 5.92
C SER A 64 -1.44 5.75 4.83
N THR A 65 -0.91 5.58 3.62
CA THR A 65 -1.65 4.89 2.56
C THR A 65 -1.71 3.38 2.83
N ARG A 66 -2.90 2.82 2.71
CA ARG A 66 -3.15 1.38 2.73
C ARG A 66 -3.76 0.95 1.40
N ILE A 67 -3.34 -0.22 0.94
CA ILE A 67 -3.84 -0.89 -0.26
C ILE A 67 -4.81 -1.98 0.19
N ARG A 68 -6.05 -1.88 -0.28
CA ARG A 68 -7.09 -2.90 -0.06
C ARG A 68 -6.77 -4.14 -0.87
N GLN A 69 -7.40 -5.27 -0.54
CA GLN A 69 -7.18 -6.52 -1.27
C GLN A 69 -7.51 -6.37 -2.78
N ALA A 70 -8.61 -5.69 -3.12
CA ALA A 70 -8.98 -5.38 -4.51
C ALA A 70 -7.98 -4.41 -5.19
N GLY A 71 -7.26 -3.62 -4.40
CA GLY A 71 -6.24 -2.69 -4.88
C GLY A 71 -4.97 -3.35 -5.38
N ILE A 72 -4.68 -4.60 -5.01
CA ILE A 72 -3.47 -5.32 -5.44
C ILE A 72 -3.46 -5.56 -6.97
N PRO A 73 -4.45 -6.25 -7.57
CA PRO A 73 -4.48 -6.45 -9.03
C PRO A 73 -4.65 -5.13 -9.79
N TRP A 74 -5.43 -4.19 -9.25
CA TRP A 74 -5.57 -2.86 -9.85
C TRP A 74 -4.24 -2.10 -9.90
N LEU A 75 -3.50 -2.10 -8.79
CA LEU A 75 -2.21 -1.41 -8.70
C LEU A 75 -1.16 -2.04 -9.61
N ALA A 76 -1.14 -3.38 -9.69
CA ALA A 76 -0.29 -4.11 -10.63
C ALA A 76 -0.51 -3.62 -12.07
N LYS A 77 -1.78 -3.52 -12.49
CA LYS A 77 -2.16 -3.00 -13.81
C LYS A 77 -1.73 -1.54 -14.02
N GLN A 78 -1.93 -0.66 -13.04
CA GLN A 78 -1.53 0.76 -13.15
C GLN A 78 -0.02 0.94 -13.30
N LEU A 79 0.75 0.10 -12.61
CA LEU A 79 2.20 0.19 -12.56
C LEU A 79 2.91 -0.69 -13.60
N GLY A 80 2.17 -1.49 -14.36
CA GLY A 80 2.76 -2.47 -15.29
C GLY A 80 3.58 -3.55 -14.58
N LEU A 81 3.20 -3.91 -13.35
CA LEU A 81 3.88 -4.92 -12.55
C LEU A 81 3.16 -6.27 -12.70
N GLU A 82 3.92 -7.35 -12.69
CA GLU A 82 3.36 -8.69 -12.61
C GLU A 82 2.90 -9.01 -11.18
N LEU A 83 1.79 -9.74 -11.08
CA LEU A 83 1.36 -10.30 -9.81
C LEU A 83 2.31 -11.46 -9.47
N PRO A 84 2.81 -11.56 -8.22
CA PRO A 84 3.61 -12.70 -7.83
C PRO A 84 2.79 -13.98 -8.03
N ALA A 85 3.45 -15.02 -8.54
CA ALA A 85 2.83 -16.33 -8.69
C ALA A 85 2.29 -16.77 -7.32
N VAL A 86 1.02 -17.21 -7.27
CA VAL A 86 0.46 -17.78 -6.06
C VAL A 86 1.38 -18.94 -5.65
N PRO A 87 1.98 -18.93 -4.44
CA PRO A 87 2.82 -20.03 -4.03
C PRO A 87 1.96 -21.29 -4.07
N ALA A 88 2.42 -22.32 -4.79
CA ALA A 88 1.79 -23.63 -4.76
C ALA A 88 1.65 -24.05 -3.29
N ASP A 89 0.41 -24.25 -2.87
CA ASP A 89 0.00 -24.51 -1.50
C ASP A 89 0.76 -25.75 -0.99
N ARG A 90 1.70 -25.55 -0.05
CA ARG A 90 2.37 -26.64 0.68
C ARG A 90 1.40 -27.19 1.74
N ARG A 91 0.31 -27.80 1.29
CA ARG A 91 -0.51 -28.70 2.12
C ARG A 91 -0.03 -30.13 1.86
N ASP A 92 1.16 -30.43 2.38
CA ASP A 92 1.48 -31.80 2.78
C ASP A 92 0.61 -32.11 4.01
N VAL A 93 -0.60 -32.60 3.76
CA VAL A 93 -1.44 -33.22 4.79
C VAL A 93 -0.94 -34.66 4.93
N ALA A 94 -0.22 -34.92 6.02
CA ALA A 94 0.16 -36.25 6.47
C ALA A 94 -0.85 -36.77 7.49
#